data_AF-A0A1M5CYE2-F1
#
_entry.id   AF-A0A1M5CYE2-F1
#
_cell.length_a   1.000
_cell.length_b   1.000
_cell.length_c   1.000
_cell.angle_alpha   90.00
_cell.angle_beta   90.00
_cell.angle_gamma   90.00
#
_symmetry.space_group_name_H-M   'P 1'
#
loop_
_entity.id
_entity.type
_entity.pdbx_description
1 polymer ?
#
loop_
_entity_poly.entity_id
_entity_poly.type
_entity_poly.pdbx_seq_one_letter_code
_entity_poly.pdbx_strand_id
1 'polypeptide(L)'
;MSELEKMEAELVQLTKQLAEFLSLAPTERSIPGFAKIWRPISRYRVQLRTALQDHGSILSDPRYRDAKGSEIQQRVGYNAAHTRLRLWPRIEDMVNRQITPEAKHLMPQPTEYMDGAHNRFVNHIYAALHTLALPSAEAMLNLISDAHPDIALPATHFEALVHAAYRICLAQGRTTPPRFLDVGCGGGTKIWAALPYFPDASGLENNPTQVQVGAAAMAKLNAPAGCIMEADARRFFDYSSYDVIYFYQPLKDLDGLREMEDQILEQARPGTILIAPYAAFSAAEGDLRCSRIAPSIYVAGLAPSQTEKLCARAEMIGTDAPEHSNSFDAALGYWRPVVDASRRNGYTL
;
A
#
# COMPACT_ATOMS: atom_id res chain seq x y z
N MET A 1 -1.05 -13.51 38.42
CA MET A 1 -0.37 -13.13 37.16
C MET A 1 0.99 -13.80 37.16
N SER A 2 1.26 -14.67 36.19
CA SER A 2 2.55 -15.36 36.05
C SER A 2 3.68 -14.35 35.75
N GLU A 3 4.94 -14.74 35.99
CA GLU A 3 6.10 -13.92 35.61
C GLU A 3 6.10 -13.62 34.10
N LEU A 4 5.68 -14.59 33.27
CA LEU A 4 5.53 -14.42 31.83
C LEU A 4 4.49 -13.33 31.48
N GLU A 5 3.33 -13.34 32.15
CA GLU A 5 2.29 -12.32 31.95
C GLU A 5 2.76 -10.91 32.36
N LYS A 6 3.54 -10.79 33.44
CA LYS A 6 4.16 -9.52 33.83
C LYS A 6 5.12 -8.99 32.76
N MET A 7 6.00 -9.85 32.25
CA MET A 7 6.95 -9.48 31.19
C MET A 7 6.22 -9.05 29.91
N GLU A 8 5.18 -9.77 29.50
CA GLU A 8 4.37 -9.38 28.32
C GLU A 8 3.65 -8.05 28.55
N ALA A 9 3.12 -7.79 29.75
CA ALA A 9 2.46 -6.52 30.07
C ALA A 9 3.44 -5.32 30.02
N GLU A 10 4.67 -5.49 30.48
CA GLU A 10 5.72 -4.48 30.38
C GLU A 10 6.14 -4.25 28.92
N LEU A 11 6.30 -5.33 28.15
CA LEU A 11 6.59 -5.25 26.72
C LEU A 11 5.51 -4.52 25.95
N VAL A 12 4.22 -4.69 26.28
CA VAL A 12 3.13 -3.91 25.65
C VAL A 12 3.34 -2.41 25.80
N GLN A 13 3.84 -1.93 26.93
CA GLN A 13 4.09 -0.49 27.12
C GLN A 13 5.32 -0.03 26.35
N LEU A 14 6.40 -0.81 26.38
CA LEU A 14 7.63 -0.46 25.67
C LEU A 14 7.45 -0.48 24.15
N THR A 15 6.70 -1.44 23.60
CA THR A 15 6.43 -1.51 22.16
C THR A 15 5.49 -0.41 21.69
N LYS A 16 4.59 0.11 22.55
CA LYS A 16 3.83 1.33 22.26
C LYS A 16 4.74 2.55 22.17
N GLN A 17 5.67 2.73 23.11
CA GLN A 17 6.66 3.83 23.04
C GLN A 17 7.52 3.74 21.78
N LEU A 18 7.94 2.53 21.40
CA LEU A 18 8.67 2.32 20.14
C LEU A 18 7.81 2.65 18.92
N ALA A 19 6.53 2.26 18.93
CA ALA A 19 5.60 2.58 17.84
C ALA A 19 5.35 4.08 17.69
N GLU A 20 5.25 4.82 18.80
CA GLU A 20 5.16 6.28 18.81
C GLU A 20 6.42 6.89 18.21
N PHE A 21 7.61 6.42 18.62
CA PHE A 21 8.88 6.86 18.05
C PHE A 21 8.98 6.57 16.55
N LEU A 22 8.55 5.38 16.09
CA LEU A 22 8.51 5.03 14.67
C LEU A 22 7.45 5.81 13.90
N SER A 23 6.45 6.40 14.55
CA SER A 23 5.44 7.23 13.89
C SER A 23 5.96 8.64 13.54
N LEU A 24 7.09 9.06 14.12
CA LEU A 24 7.79 10.29 13.75
C LEU A 24 8.31 10.23 12.32
N ALA A 25 8.45 11.37 11.65
CA ALA A 25 9.08 11.40 10.33
C ALA A 25 10.53 10.87 10.44
N PRO A 26 11.06 10.16 9.43
CA PRO A 26 12.42 9.62 9.48
C PRO A 26 13.49 10.65 9.84
N THR A 27 13.32 11.90 9.40
CA THR A 27 14.22 13.03 9.68
C THR A 27 14.15 13.54 11.13
N GLU A 28 13.12 13.18 11.88
CA GLU A 28 12.91 13.58 13.29
C GLU A 28 13.37 12.50 14.28
N ARG A 29 13.67 11.29 13.77
CA ARG A 29 14.14 10.16 14.58
C ARG A 29 15.60 10.38 14.96
N SER A 30 15.92 10.15 16.23
CA SER A 30 17.30 10.22 16.72
C SER A 30 17.80 8.84 17.14
N ILE A 31 19.03 8.50 16.75
CA ILE A 31 19.69 7.24 17.16
C ILE A 31 19.77 7.11 18.70
N PRO A 32 20.12 8.17 19.47
CA PRO A 32 20.09 8.10 20.93
C PRO A 32 18.68 7.85 21.49
N GLY A 33 17.66 8.49 20.91
CA GLY A 33 16.25 8.28 21.29
C GLY A 33 15.81 6.85 21.06
N PHE A 34 16.12 6.29 19.88
CA PHE A 34 15.88 4.88 19.57
C PHE A 34 16.58 3.96 20.57
N ALA A 35 17.87 4.16 20.82
CA ALA A 35 18.64 3.32 21.74
C ALA A 35 18.08 3.32 23.17
N LYS A 36 17.53 4.45 23.63
CA LYS A 36 16.89 4.57 24.95
C LYS A 36 15.64 3.69 25.06
N ILE A 37 14.87 3.57 23.98
CA ILE A 37 13.63 2.78 23.92
C ILE A 37 13.91 1.30 23.62
N TRP A 38 14.81 1.01 22.67
CA TRP A 38 15.10 -0.35 22.21
C TRP A 38 15.85 -1.20 23.24
N ARG A 39 16.83 -0.62 23.96
CA ARG A 39 17.64 -1.37 24.93
C ARG A 39 16.80 -2.09 26.02
N PRO A 40 15.81 -1.45 26.67
CA PRO A 40 14.88 -2.14 27.55
C PRO A 40 14.18 -3.33 26.87
N ILE A 41 13.62 -3.12 25.67
CA ILE A 41 12.94 -4.16 24.89
C ILE A 41 13.90 -5.35 24.65
N SER A 42 15.11 -5.11 24.14
CA SER A 42 16.11 -6.15 23.85
C SER A 42 16.47 -7.03 25.05
N ARG A 43 16.44 -6.49 26.28
CA ARG A 43 16.72 -7.28 27.50
C ARG A 43 15.66 -8.34 27.77
N TYR A 44 14.39 -8.07 27.44
CA TYR A 44 13.32 -9.05 27.62
C TYR A 44 13.46 -10.26 26.70
N ARG A 45 14.21 -10.17 25.59
CA ARG A 45 14.44 -11.34 24.70
C ARG A 45 15.02 -12.52 25.46
N VAL A 46 16.03 -12.27 26.28
CA VAL A 46 16.71 -13.32 27.06
C VAL A 46 15.81 -13.79 28.20
N GLN A 47 15.19 -12.86 28.92
CA GLN A 47 14.31 -13.16 30.04
C GLN A 47 13.10 -14.00 29.63
N LEU A 48 12.42 -13.62 28.53
CA LEU A 48 11.30 -14.38 27.97
C LEU A 48 11.74 -15.78 27.51
N ARG A 49 12.93 -15.90 26.90
CA ARG A 49 13.44 -17.21 26.47
C ARG A 49 13.62 -18.13 27.66
N THR A 50 14.26 -17.65 28.73
CA THR A 50 14.44 -18.43 29.97
C THR A 50 13.09 -18.77 30.60
N ALA A 51 12.20 -17.79 30.76
CA ALA A 51 10.87 -18.03 31.34
C ALA A 51 10.03 -19.04 30.54
N LEU A 52 10.11 -19.02 29.21
CA LEU A 52 9.44 -20.00 28.35
C LEU A 52 10.06 -21.39 28.45
N GLN A 53 11.39 -21.51 28.56
CA GLN A 53 12.04 -22.80 28.77
C GLN A 53 11.60 -23.45 30.10
N ASP A 54 11.52 -22.65 31.16
CA ASP A 54 11.05 -23.11 32.48
C ASP A 54 9.56 -23.52 32.41
N HIS A 55 8.72 -22.68 31.79
CA HIS A 55 7.29 -22.96 31.66
C HIS A 55 6.99 -24.18 30.78
N GLY A 56 7.73 -24.35 29.68
CA GLY A 56 7.61 -25.53 28.82
C GLY A 56 8.01 -26.83 29.52
N SER A 57 9.01 -26.76 30.40
CA SER A 57 9.41 -27.91 31.23
C SER A 57 8.30 -28.32 32.21
N ILE A 58 7.62 -27.33 32.81
CA ILE A 58 6.47 -27.57 33.70
C ILE A 58 5.30 -28.21 32.94
N LEU A 59 4.96 -27.68 31.76
CA LEU A 59 3.86 -28.20 30.92
C LEU A 59 4.12 -29.60 30.34
N SER A 60 5.38 -30.05 30.36
CA SER A 60 5.80 -31.36 29.89
C SER A 60 5.87 -32.40 31.01
N ASP A 61 5.79 -31.99 32.29
CA ASP A 61 5.79 -32.93 33.42
C ASP A 61 4.39 -33.54 33.61
N PRO A 62 4.21 -34.87 33.41
CA PRO A 62 2.91 -35.53 33.53
C PRO A 62 2.33 -35.48 34.95
N ARG A 63 3.13 -35.12 35.97
CA ARG A 63 2.68 -34.96 37.36
C ARG A 63 2.08 -33.59 37.62
N TYR A 64 2.29 -32.63 36.71
CA TYR A 64 1.82 -31.26 36.87
C TYR A 64 0.41 -31.10 36.30
N ARG A 65 -0.61 -31.52 37.06
CA ARG A 65 -2.01 -31.12 36.83
C ARG A 65 -2.30 -29.90 37.69
N ASP A 66 -2.12 -28.72 37.12
CA ASP A 66 -2.43 -27.47 37.80
C ASP A 66 -3.95 -27.31 37.97
N ALA A 67 -4.37 -26.81 39.14
CA ALA A 67 -5.78 -26.68 39.52
C ALA A 67 -6.41 -25.33 39.10
N LYS A 68 -5.63 -24.43 38.48
CA LYS A 68 -6.00 -23.01 38.28
C LYS A 68 -6.33 -22.59 36.84
N GLY A 69 -6.26 -23.48 35.87
CA GLY A 69 -6.69 -23.25 34.49
C GLY A 69 -6.80 -24.57 33.73
N SER A 70 -7.54 -24.61 32.62
CA SER A 70 -7.51 -25.81 31.79
C SER A 70 -6.12 -25.94 31.14
N GLU A 71 -5.54 -27.13 31.14
CA GLU A 71 -4.23 -27.42 30.52
C GLU A 71 -4.14 -26.84 29.08
N ILE A 72 -5.28 -26.86 28.37
CA ILE A 72 -5.45 -26.28 27.03
C ILE A 72 -5.14 -24.78 27.02
N GLN A 73 -5.67 -24.00 27.97
CA GLN A 73 -5.43 -22.55 28.04
C GLN A 73 -3.95 -22.24 28.28
N GLN A 74 -3.29 -23.00 29.15
CA GLN A 74 -1.86 -22.81 29.42
C GLN A 74 -1.01 -23.13 28.19
N ARG A 75 -1.31 -24.22 27.47
CA ARG A 75 -0.64 -24.57 26.20
C ARG A 75 -0.87 -23.52 25.11
N VAL A 76 -2.08 -22.99 25.00
CA VAL A 76 -2.39 -21.90 24.04
C VAL A 76 -1.58 -20.65 24.35
N GLY A 77 -1.53 -20.23 25.62
CA GLY A 77 -0.73 -19.08 26.07
C GLY A 77 0.76 -19.26 25.80
N TYR A 78 1.31 -20.43 26.15
CA TYR A 78 2.70 -20.79 25.87
C TYR A 78 3.02 -20.73 24.37
N ASN A 79 2.19 -21.34 23.53
CA ASN A 79 2.40 -21.34 22.08
C ASN A 79 2.34 -19.93 21.49
N ALA A 80 1.43 -19.08 21.97
CA ALA A 80 1.34 -17.68 21.55
C ALA A 80 2.61 -16.90 21.92
N ALA A 81 3.06 -17.00 23.18
CA ALA A 81 4.28 -16.34 23.65
C ALA A 81 5.54 -16.84 22.92
N HIS A 82 5.64 -18.15 22.70
CA HIS A 82 6.74 -18.73 21.92
C HIS A 82 6.73 -18.24 20.46
N THR A 83 5.55 -18.13 19.84
CA THR A 83 5.41 -17.58 18.49
C THR A 83 5.88 -16.13 18.42
N ARG A 84 5.50 -15.29 19.39
CA ARG A 84 5.96 -13.90 19.49
C ARG A 84 7.47 -13.78 19.67
N LEU A 85 8.07 -14.65 20.49
CA LEU A 85 9.53 -14.67 20.67
C LEU A 85 10.25 -15.06 19.37
N ARG A 86 9.67 -15.93 18.55
CA ARG A 86 10.24 -16.29 17.23
C ARG A 86 10.22 -15.15 16.22
N LEU A 87 9.32 -14.18 16.38
CA LEU A 87 9.27 -12.98 15.53
C LEU A 87 10.41 -12.00 15.81
N TRP A 88 11.09 -12.13 16.96
CA TRP A 88 12.10 -11.16 17.41
C TRP A 88 13.13 -10.77 16.34
N PRO A 89 13.79 -11.71 15.63
CA PRO A 89 14.81 -11.34 14.65
C PRO A 89 14.24 -10.55 13.47
N ARG A 90 13.02 -10.88 13.03
CA ARG A 90 12.36 -10.17 11.91
C ARG A 90 11.91 -8.76 12.34
N ILE A 91 11.38 -8.63 13.56
CA ILE A 91 11.04 -7.32 14.13
C ILE A 91 12.29 -6.46 14.29
N GLU A 92 13.38 -7.03 14.81
CA GLU A 92 14.65 -6.35 14.97
C GLU A 92 15.22 -5.85 13.63
N ASP A 93 15.21 -6.69 12.59
CA ASP A 93 15.60 -6.29 11.24
C ASP A 93 14.73 -5.15 10.69
N MET A 94 13.40 -5.34 10.71
CA MET A 94 12.43 -4.35 10.22
C MET A 94 12.57 -2.99 10.93
N VAL A 95 12.75 -2.99 12.25
CA VAL A 95 12.96 -1.77 13.03
C VAL A 95 14.30 -1.13 12.68
N ASN A 96 15.38 -1.88 12.58
CA ASN A 96 16.71 -1.34 12.25
C ASN A 96 16.73 -0.68 10.87
N ARG A 97 16.07 -1.27 9.85
CA ARG A 97 15.92 -0.68 8.51
C ARG A 97 15.24 0.71 8.51
N GLN A 98 14.51 1.05 9.58
CA GLN A 98 13.77 2.31 9.73
C GLN A 98 14.49 3.40 10.52
N ILE A 99 15.56 3.07 11.26
CA ILE A 99 16.25 4.04 12.13
C ILE A 99 17.19 4.93 11.32
N THR A 100 17.86 4.33 10.34
CA THR A 100 18.70 5.03 9.37
C THR A 100 18.26 4.63 7.97
N PRO A 101 17.07 5.07 7.53
CA PRO A 101 16.58 4.71 6.22
C PRO A 101 17.48 5.32 5.14
N GLU A 102 17.66 4.58 4.05
CA GLU A 102 18.32 5.09 2.85
C GLU A 102 17.27 5.74 1.95
N ALA A 103 17.55 6.94 1.45
CA ALA A 103 16.69 7.60 0.47
C ALA A 103 16.68 6.76 -0.82
N LYS A 104 15.50 6.36 -1.27
CA LYS A 104 15.29 5.66 -2.54
C LYS A 104 14.35 6.48 -3.41
N HIS A 105 14.76 6.70 -4.66
CA HIS A 105 13.92 7.38 -5.65
C HIS A 105 12.51 6.81 -5.71
N LEU A 106 11.53 7.68 -5.94
CA LEU A 106 10.12 7.28 -6.03
C LEU A 106 9.87 6.37 -7.23
N MET A 107 10.48 6.71 -8.36
CA MET A 107 10.41 5.91 -9.58
C MET A 107 11.77 5.26 -9.86
N PRO A 108 11.79 3.97 -10.23
CA PRO A 108 12.99 3.35 -10.80
C PRO A 108 13.35 4.01 -12.14
N GLN A 109 14.58 3.75 -12.62
CA GLN A 109 14.98 4.16 -13.96
C GLN A 109 14.19 3.36 -15.01
N PRO A 110 13.84 3.94 -16.17
CA PRO A 110 13.11 3.24 -17.24
C PRO A 110 13.66 1.86 -17.60
N THR A 111 14.97 1.72 -17.65
CA THR A 111 15.65 0.44 -17.95
C THR A 111 15.34 -0.65 -16.92
N GLU A 112 15.06 -0.30 -15.67
CA GLU A 112 14.81 -1.28 -14.59
C GLU A 112 13.41 -1.91 -14.67
N TYR A 113 12.42 -1.19 -15.23
CA TYR A 113 11.05 -1.69 -15.38
C TYR A 113 10.62 -1.97 -16.81
N MET A 114 11.37 -1.52 -17.82
CA MET A 114 11.07 -1.80 -19.23
C MET A 114 11.90 -2.96 -19.81
N ASP A 115 13.12 -3.18 -19.32
CA ASP A 115 14.03 -4.17 -19.91
C ASP A 115 14.08 -5.49 -19.14
N GLY A 116 14.62 -6.54 -19.77
CA GLY A 116 14.83 -7.84 -19.14
C GLY A 116 13.73 -8.88 -19.34
N ALA A 117 14.10 -10.16 -19.23
CA ALA A 117 13.20 -11.28 -19.51
C ALA A 117 12.03 -11.39 -18.52
N HIS A 118 12.26 -11.06 -17.25
CA HIS A 118 11.23 -11.07 -16.22
C HIS A 118 10.12 -10.05 -16.50
N ASN A 119 10.49 -8.81 -16.80
CA ASN A 119 9.54 -7.74 -17.11
C ASN A 119 8.72 -8.06 -18.36
N ARG A 120 9.34 -8.64 -19.40
CA ARG A 120 8.61 -9.13 -20.59
C ARG A 120 7.60 -10.22 -20.24
N PHE A 121 7.94 -11.13 -19.34
CA PHE A 121 7.03 -12.20 -18.90
C PHE A 121 5.85 -11.67 -18.09
N VAL A 122 6.10 -10.77 -17.14
CA VAL A 122 5.04 -10.10 -16.35
C VAL A 122 4.10 -9.32 -17.29
N ASN A 123 4.66 -8.52 -18.19
CA ASN A 123 3.88 -7.78 -19.18
C ASN A 123 3.04 -8.71 -20.09
N HIS A 124 3.56 -9.88 -20.45
CA HIS A 124 2.83 -10.88 -21.22
C HIS A 124 1.64 -11.47 -20.45
N ILE A 125 1.82 -11.84 -19.18
CA ILE A 125 0.72 -12.34 -18.33
C ILE A 125 -0.37 -11.27 -18.20
N TYR A 126 0.02 -10.02 -17.92
CA TYR A 126 -0.94 -8.93 -17.80
C TYR A 126 -1.68 -8.64 -19.10
N ALA A 127 -1.01 -8.72 -20.25
CA ALA A 127 -1.66 -8.60 -21.55
C ALA A 127 -2.67 -9.75 -21.80
N ALA A 128 -2.36 -10.97 -21.37
CA ALA A 128 -3.29 -12.09 -21.45
C ALA A 128 -4.51 -11.89 -20.54
N LEU A 129 -4.30 -11.45 -19.29
CA LEU A 129 -5.39 -11.07 -18.37
C LEU A 129 -6.24 -9.94 -18.93
N HIS A 130 -5.60 -8.94 -19.54
CA HIS A 130 -6.27 -7.84 -20.22
C HIS A 130 -7.17 -8.34 -21.35
N THR A 131 -6.65 -9.22 -22.19
CA THR A 131 -7.40 -9.83 -23.30
C THR A 131 -8.60 -10.63 -22.80
N LEU A 132 -8.48 -11.31 -21.65
CA LEU A 132 -9.60 -12.05 -21.04
C LEU A 132 -10.66 -11.12 -20.41
N ALA A 133 -10.26 -9.91 -20.00
CA ALA A 133 -11.13 -8.90 -19.42
C ALA A 133 -11.75 -7.97 -20.48
N LEU A 134 -11.31 -8.04 -21.74
CA LEU A 134 -11.87 -7.29 -22.85
C LEU A 134 -12.84 -8.15 -23.69
N PRO A 135 -13.95 -7.57 -24.19
CA PRO A 135 -14.70 -8.17 -25.30
C PRO A 135 -13.82 -8.26 -26.56
N SER A 136 -14.19 -9.11 -27.53
CA SER A 136 -13.47 -9.20 -28.82
C SER A 136 -13.37 -7.84 -29.51
N ALA A 137 -12.30 -7.60 -30.29
CA ALA A 137 -12.08 -6.35 -31.02
C ALA A 137 -13.27 -5.98 -31.94
N GLU A 138 -13.98 -6.96 -32.49
CA GLU A 138 -15.24 -6.78 -33.24
C GLU A 138 -16.40 -6.27 -32.38
N ALA A 139 -16.49 -6.65 -31.11
CA ALA A 139 -17.48 -6.14 -30.17
C ALA A 139 -17.15 -4.70 -29.72
N MET A 140 -15.88 -4.29 -29.73
CA MET A 140 -15.45 -2.92 -29.38
C MET A 140 -15.62 -1.92 -30.53
N LEU A 141 -15.38 -2.34 -31.78
CA LEU A 141 -15.47 -1.48 -32.97
C LEU A 141 -16.89 -0.97 -33.28
N ASN A 142 -17.92 -1.64 -32.76
CA ASN A 142 -19.32 -1.38 -33.12
C ASN A 142 -20.08 -0.42 -32.21
N LEU A 143 -19.47 0.14 -31.13
CA LEU A 143 -20.26 0.83 -30.10
C LEU A 143 -19.88 2.27 -29.74
N ILE A 144 -18.63 2.78 -29.91
CA ILE A 144 -18.32 4.18 -29.52
C ILE A 144 -17.24 4.81 -30.42
N SER A 145 -17.55 5.97 -31.01
CA SER A 145 -16.65 6.80 -31.86
C SER A 145 -15.40 7.29 -31.10
N ASP A 146 -15.56 7.63 -29.81
CA ASP A 146 -14.66 8.55 -29.09
C ASP A 146 -13.71 7.88 -28.08
N ALA A 147 -13.78 6.56 -27.89
CA ALA A 147 -12.89 5.80 -27.00
C ALA A 147 -11.67 5.24 -27.73
N HIS A 148 -10.47 5.33 -27.16
CA HIS A 148 -9.23 4.79 -27.75
C HIS A 148 -9.33 3.26 -27.91
N PRO A 149 -8.85 2.66 -29.03
CA PRO A 149 -8.47 1.25 -28.97
C PRO A 149 -7.39 1.10 -27.90
N ASP A 150 -7.60 0.17 -26.97
CA ASP A 150 -6.80 -0.08 -25.78
C ASP A 150 -5.30 0.23 -25.95
N ILE A 151 -4.81 1.27 -25.26
CA ILE A 151 -3.39 1.60 -25.20
C ILE A 151 -2.84 0.99 -23.92
N ALA A 152 -2.23 -0.19 -24.04
CA ALA A 152 -1.69 -0.88 -22.88
C ALA A 152 -0.45 -0.18 -22.33
N LEU A 153 -0.55 0.42 -21.14
CA LEU A 153 0.63 0.78 -20.33
C LEU A 153 1.26 -0.51 -19.79
N PRO A 154 2.59 -0.73 -19.96
CA PRO A 154 3.29 -1.88 -19.40
C PRO A 154 2.98 -2.07 -17.91
N ALA A 155 2.69 -3.30 -17.48
CA ALA A 155 2.27 -3.61 -16.13
C ALA A 155 3.34 -3.24 -15.09
N THR A 156 4.61 -3.48 -15.41
CA THR A 156 5.76 -3.11 -14.57
C THR A 156 5.90 -1.60 -14.40
N HIS A 157 5.57 -0.81 -15.43
CA HIS A 157 5.55 0.65 -15.34
C HIS A 157 4.38 1.12 -14.47
N PHE A 158 3.18 0.55 -14.67
CA PHE A 158 2.02 0.84 -13.83
C PHE A 158 2.30 0.51 -12.35
N GLU A 159 2.88 -0.65 -12.06
CA GLU A 159 3.24 -1.06 -10.70
C GLU A 159 4.20 -0.07 -10.05
N ALA A 160 5.23 0.39 -10.79
CA ALA A 160 6.15 1.42 -10.30
C ALA A 160 5.42 2.72 -9.93
N LEU A 161 4.48 3.18 -10.78
CA LEU A 161 3.69 4.39 -10.53
C LEU A 161 2.78 4.25 -9.30
N VAL A 162 2.10 3.12 -9.16
CA VAL A 162 1.20 2.81 -8.04
C VAL A 162 1.98 2.69 -6.73
N HIS A 163 3.13 2.02 -6.75
CA HIS A 163 4.01 1.90 -5.59
C HIS A 163 4.56 3.26 -5.15
N ALA A 164 4.98 4.11 -6.11
CA ALA A 164 5.38 5.49 -5.83
C ALA A 164 4.25 6.30 -5.19
N ALA A 165 3.04 6.22 -5.74
CA ALA A 165 1.85 6.89 -5.19
C ALA A 165 1.51 6.39 -3.76
N TYR A 166 1.66 5.09 -3.51
CA TYR A 166 1.48 4.52 -2.18
C TYR A 166 2.50 5.08 -1.17
N ARG A 167 3.79 5.15 -1.55
CA ARG A 167 4.84 5.76 -0.71
C ARG A 167 4.56 7.24 -0.43
N ILE A 168 4.05 7.99 -1.40
CA ILE A 168 3.61 9.37 -1.21
C ILE A 168 2.44 9.45 -0.23
N CYS A 169 1.44 8.56 -0.33
CA CYS A 169 0.33 8.49 0.63
C CYS A 169 0.82 8.25 2.07
N LEU A 170 1.76 7.34 2.25
CA LEU A 170 2.39 7.07 3.54
C LEU A 170 3.16 8.29 4.07
N ALA A 171 3.89 8.98 3.19
CA ALA A 171 4.60 10.22 3.52
C ALA A 171 3.67 11.38 3.87
N GLN A 172 2.42 11.38 3.41
CA GLN A 172 1.41 12.35 3.86
C GLN A 172 0.87 12.04 5.26
N GLY A 173 1.18 10.88 5.83
CA GLY A 173 0.77 10.49 7.19
C GLY A 173 -0.73 10.19 7.31
N ARG A 174 -1.34 9.71 6.22
CA ARG A 174 -2.79 9.41 6.17
C ARG A 174 -3.14 8.33 7.20
N THR A 175 -4.24 8.53 7.92
CA THR A 175 -4.72 7.61 8.97
C THR A 175 -5.69 6.55 8.47
N THR A 176 -6.25 6.75 7.29
CA THR A 176 -7.15 5.82 6.62
C THR A 176 -6.47 5.25 5.36
N PRO A 177 -6.81 4.01 4.95
CA PRO A 177 -6.36 3.48 3.67
C PRO A 177 -6.73 4.43 2.52
N PRO A 178 -5.80 4.77 1.61
CA PRO A 178 -6.09 5.68 0.52
C PRO A 178 -7.05 5.04 -0.49
N ARG A 179 -7.96 5.86 -1.04
CA ARG A 179 -8.90 5.46 -2.09
C ARG A 179 -8.32 5.72 -3.48
N PHE A 180 -8.35 4.71 -4.33
CA PHE A 180 -7.79 4.76 -5.68
C PHE A 180 -8.89 4.79 -6.74
N LEU A 181 -8.73 5.65 -7.75
CA LEU A 181 -9.60 5.73 -8.92
C LEU A 181 -8.80 5.51 -10.21
N ASP A 182 -9.26 4.57 -11.04
CA ASP A 182 -8.80 4.38 -12.42
C ASP A 182 -9.82 4.98 -13.40
N VAL A 183 -9.48 6.09 -14.05
CA VAL A 183 -10.38 6.77 -14.99
C VAL A 183 -10.17 6.22 -16.39
N GLY A 184 -11.24 5.69 -17.00
CA GLY A 184 -11.15 4.91 -18.24
C GLY A 184 -10.57 3.52 -17.97
N CYS A 185 -11.13 2.83 -16.97
CA CYS A 185 -10.54 1.60 -16.45
C CYS A 185 -10.70 0.38 -17.37
N GLY A 186 -11.51 0.47 -18.43
CA GLY A 186 -11.81 -0.63 -19.33
C GLY A 186 -12.29 -1.86 -18.57
N GLY A 187 -11.61 -3.00 -18.78
CA GLY A 187 -11.90 -4.27 -18.09
C GLY A 187 -11.47 -4.33 -16.61
N GLY A 188 -10.85 -3.29 -16.06
CA GLY A 188 -10.52 -3.18 -14.62
C GLY A 188 -9.22 -3.83 -14.18
N THR A 189 -8.32 -4.21 -15.10
CA THR A 189 -7.05 -4.87 -14.73
C THR A 189 -6.13 -4.01 -13.87
N LYS A 190 -6.14 -2.68 -14.07
CA LYS A 190 -5.34 -1.74 -13.27
C LYS A 190 -5.93 -1.53 -11.89
N ILE A 191 -7.27 -1.55 -11.75
CA ILE A 191 -7.95 -1.61 -10.44
C ILE A 191 -7.44 -2.83 -9.67
N TRP A 192 -7.47 -4.02 -10.28
CA TRP A 192 -7.00 -5.25 -9.63
C TRP A 192 -5.53 -5.18 -9.22
N ALA A 193 -4.66 -4.70 -10.12
CA ALA A 193 -3.24 -4.51 -9.84
C ALA A 193 -2.96 -3.47 -8.74
N ALA A 194 -3.88 -2.53 -8.52
CA ALA A 194 -3.79 -1.51 -7.48
C ALA A 194 -4.27 -2.00 -6.10
N LEU A 195 -5.11 -3.06 -6.03
CA LEU A 195 -5.66 -3.59 -4.76
C LEU A 195 -4.62 -3.93 -3.68
N PRO A 196 -3.41 -4.44 -3.99
CA PRO A 196 -2.33 -4.61 -3.02
C PRO A 196 -1.95 -3.31 -2.29
N TYR A 197 -2.08 -2.16 -2.94
CA TYR A 197 -1.70 -0.86 -2.39
C TYR A 197 -2.91 -0.08 -1.85
N PHE A 198 -4.05 -0.24 -2.52
CA PHE A 198 -5.27 0.51 -2.28
C PHE A 198 -6.45 -0.46 -2.19
N PRO A 199 -6.77 -0.95 -0.97
CA PRO A 199 -7.87 -1.90 -0.78
C PRO A 199 -9.24 -1.35 -1.20
N ASP A 200 -9.40 -0.03 -1.23
CA ASP A 200 -10.54 0.69 -1.79
C ASP A 200 -10.15 1.27 -3.15
N ALA A 201 -10.09 0.40 -4.16
CA ALA A 201 -9.83 0.78 -5.55
C ALA A 201 -11.11 0.67 -6.38
N SER A 202 -11.39 1.70 -7.16
CA SER A 202 -12.51 1.76 -8.09
C SER A 202 -12.05 2.23 -9.48
N GLY A 203 -12.91 2.11 -10.48
CA GLY A 203 -12.70 2.68 -11.80
C GLY A 203 -13.97 3.19 -12.46
N LEU A 204 -13.79 4.13 -13.38
CA LEU A 204 -14.83 4.70 -14.23
C LEU A 204 -14.68 4.15 -15.64
N GLU A 205 -15.76 3.60 -16.20
CA GLU A 205 -15.82 3.16 -17.59
C GLU A 205 -17.14 3.65 -18.19
N ASN A 206 -17.10 4.23 -19.39
CA ASN A 206 -18.30 4.78 -20.03
C ASN A 206 -19.01 3.77 -20.93
N ASN A 207 -18.34 2.67 -21.30
CA ASN A 207 -18.88 1.62 -22.14
C ASN A 207 -19.61 0.55 -21.28
N PRO A 208 -20.94 0.44 -21.39
CA PRO A 208 -21.71 -0.50 -20.56
C PRO A 208 -21.30 -1.97 -20.74
N THR A 209 -20.86 -2.34 -21.95
CA THR A 209 -20.37 -3.69 -22.24
C THR A 209 -19.06 -3.97 -21.49
N GLN A 210 -18.13 -3.01 -21.45
CA GLN A 210 -16.88 -3.17 -20.71
C GLN A 210 -17.12 -3.18 -19.21
N VAL A 211 -18.05 -2.35 -18.70
CA VAL A 211 -18.49 -2.41 -17.30
C VAL A 211 -18.99 -3.81 -16.95
N GLN A 212 -19.87 -4.39 -17.77
CA GLN A 212 -20.42 -5.72 -17.52
C GLN A 212 -19.35 -6.82 -17.54
N VAL A 213 -18.48 -6.83 -18.56
CA VAL A 213 -17.42 -7.83 -18.70
C VAL A 213 -16.37 -7.68 -17.60
N GLY A 214 -15.94 -6.46 -17.33
CA GLY A 214 -14.99 -6.13 -16.26
C GLY A 214 -15.53 -6.54 -14.90
N ALA A 215 -16.79 -6.23 -14.58
CA ALA A 215 -17.42 -6.64 -13.32
C ALA A 215 -17.43 -8.16 -13.15
N ALA A 216 -17.72 -8.92 -14.22
CA ALA A 216 -17.68 -10.38 -14.19
C ALA A 216 -16.25 -10.93 -14.00
N ALA A 217 -15.24 -10.30 -14.60
CA ALA A 217 -13.85 -10.65 -14.42
C ALA A 217 -13.37 -10.36 -12.98
N MET A 218 -13.68 -9.17 -12.46
CA MET A 218 -13.34 -8.74 -11.10
C MET A 218 -13.95 -9.66 -10.04
N ALA A 219 -15.19 -10.12 -10.23
CA ALA A 219 -15.81 -11.11 -9.35
C ALA A 219 -15.04 -12.44 -9.29
N LYS A 220 -14.53 -12.93 -10.44
CA LYS A 220 -13.70 -14.16 -10.48
C LYS A 220 -12.33 -13.99 -9.81
N LEU A 221 -11.83 -12.76 -9.75
CA LEU A 221 -10.58 -12.39 -9.09
C LEU A 221 -10.76 -12.05 -7.61
N ASN A 222 -11.97 -12.24 -7.06
CA ASN A 222 -12.35 -11.87 -5.68
C ASN A 222 -12.08 -10.39 -5.35
N ALA A 223 -12.18 -9.50 -6.35
CA ALA A 223 -12.12 -8.07 -6.11
C ALA A 223 -13.41 -7.54 -5.46
N PRO A 224 -13.39 -6.37 -4.80
CA PRO A 224 -14.59 -5.77 -4.22
C PRO A 224 -15.73 -5.62 -5.23
N ALA A 225 -16.95 -5.93 -4.79
CA ALA A 225 -18.14 -5.77 -5.62
C ALA A 225 -18.36 -4.28 -5.96
N GLY A 226 -18.79 -4.00 -7.19
CA GLY A 226 -19.08 -2.62 -7.64
C GLY A 226 -17.85 -1.73 -7.82
N CYS A 227 -16.63 -2.31 -7.89
CA CYS A 227 -15.41 -1.54 -8.13
C CYS A 227 -15.31 -0.91 -9.53
N ILE A 228 -16.13 -1.32 -10.50
CA ILE A 228 -16.23 -0.67 -11.81
C ILE A 228 -17.59 0.04 -11.88
N MET A 229 -17.56 1.34 -12.15
CA MET A 229 -18.73 2.19 -12.25
C MET A 229 -18.96 2.63 -13.70
N GLU A 230 -20.19 2.52 -14.18
CA GLU A 230 -20.59 3.11 -15.46
C GLU A 230 -20.71 4.63 -15.33
N ALA A 231 -19.78 5.38 -15.90
CA ALA A 231 -19.77 6.84 -15.80
C ALA A 231 -18.97 7.52 -16.93
N ASP A 232 -19.41 8.71 -17.34
CA ASP A 232 -18.60 9.63 -18.14
C ASP A 232 -17.65 10.41 -17.22
N ALA A 233 -16.35 10.24 -17.41
CA ALA A 233 -15.32 10.91 -16.63
C ALA A 233 -15.48 12.45 -16.64
N ARG A 234 -15.91 13.05 -17.76
CA ARG A 234 -16.12 14.51 -17.85
C ARG A 234 -17.25 15.00 -16.94
N ARG A 235 -18.18 14.12 -16.58
CA ARG A 235 -19.39 14.44 -15.81
C ARG A 235 -19.36 13.85 -14.39
N PHE A 236 -18.28 13.15 -14.04
CA PHE A 236 -18.11 12.62 -12.70
C PHE A 236 -17.84 13.77 -11.72
N PHE A 237 -18.55 13.77 -10.59
CA PHE A 237 -18.58 14.88 -9.64
C PHE A 237 -18.02 14.51 -8.25
N ASP A 238 -17.48 13.28 -8.11
CA ASP A 238 -16.98 12.77 -6.84
C ASP A 238 -15.47 12.49 -6.88
N TYR A 239 -14.71 13.22 -7.72
CA TYR A 239 -13.24 13.09 -7.74
C TYR A 239 -12.60 13.46 -6.39
N SER A 240 -13.24 14.37 -5.66
CA SER A 240 -12.80 14.79 -4.33
C SER A 240 -12.76 13.64 -3.32
N SER A 241 -13.56 12.58 -3.51
CA SER A 241 -13.60 11.42 -2.63
C SER A 241 -12.41 10.47 -2.77
N TYR A 242 -11.54 10.71 -3.75
CA TYR A 242 -10.37 9.87 -4.02
C TYR A 242 -9.07 10.54 -3.60
N ASP A 243 -8.10 9.69 -3.31
CA ASP A 243 -6.80 10.06 -2.78
C ASP A 243 -5.71 9.94 -3.83
N VAL A 244 -5.87 8.96 -4.72
CA VAL A 244 -5.02 8.69 -5.88
C VAL A 244 -5.94 8.54 -7.08
N ILE A 245 -5.68 9.32 -8.13
CA ILE A 245 -6.44 9.28 -9.38
C ILE A 245 -5.46 8.96 -10.50
N TYR A 246 -5.65 7.82 -11.13
CA TYR A 246 -4.89 7.36 -12.29
C TYR A 246 -5.73 7.55 -13.56
N PHE A 247 -5.11 8.05 -14.61
CA PHE A 247 -5.73 8.20 -15.92
C PHE A 247 -4.67 8.14 -17.01
N TYR A 248 -4.89 7.30 -18.03
CA TYR A 248 -3.97 7.14 -19.14
C TYR A 248 -4.73 7.20 -20.46
N GLN A 249 -4.84 8.41 -21.01
CA GLN A 249 -5.56 8.70 -22.27
C GLN A 249 -6.97 8.08 -22.36
N PRO A 250 -7.85 8.31 -21.36
CA PRO A 250 -9.19 7.72 -21.35
C PRO A 250 -10.10 8.20 -22.50
N LEU A 251 -9.73 9.29 -23.19
CA LEU A 251 -10.50 9.92 -24.27
C LEU A 251 -9.61 10.15 -25.49
N LYS A 252 -10.11 9.87 -26.70
CA LYS A 252 -9.43 10.19 -27.98
C LYS A 252 -9.45 11.69 -28.28
N ASP A 253 -10.56 12.31 -27.94
CA ASP A 253 -10.78 13.72 -28.18
C ASP A 253 -9.95 14.55 -27.20
N LEU A 254 -9.10 15.42 -27.75
CA LEU A 254 -8.20 16.25 -26.95
C LEU A 254 -8.98 17.29 -26.14
N ASP A 255 -10.10 17.80 -26.66
CA ASP A 255 -10.92 18.77 -25.94
C ASP A 255 -11.64 18.10 -24.76
N GLY A 256 -12.27 16.93 -24.99
CA GLY A 256 -12.82 16.11 -23.92
C GLY A 256 -11.79 15.66 -22.89
N LEU A 257 -10.55 15.35 -23.31
CA LEU A 257 -9.46 15.02 -22.39
C LEU A 257 -9.12 16.21 -21.48
N ARG A 258 -9.04 17.42 -22.04
CA ARG A 258 -8.81 18.65 -21.27
C ARG A 258 -9.96 18.96 -20.31
N GLU A 259 -11.21 18.82 -20.77
CA GLU A 259 -12.39 18.99 -19.92
C GLU A 259 -12.34 18.04 -18.71
N MET A 260 -11.97 16.78 -18.93
CA MET A 260 -11.79 15.81 -17.86
C MET A 260 -10.64 16.19 -16.92
N GLU A 261 -9.47 16.58 -17.46
CA GLU A 261 -8.32 17.02 -16.66
C GLU A 261 -8.68 18.22 -15.77
N ASP A 262 -9.39 19.20 -16.33
CA ASP A 262 -9.87 20.38 -15.58
C ASP A 262 -10.87 19.99 -14.49
N GLN A 263 -11.82 19.11 -14.80
CA GLN A 263 -12.80 18.59 -13.84
C GLN A 263 -12.12 17.87 -12.66
N ILE A 264 -11.10 17.05 -12.95
CA ILE A 264 -10.30 16.37 -11.92
C ILE A 264 -9.56 17.41 -11.07
N LEU A 265 -8.88 18.37 -11.69
CA LEU A 265 -8.08 19.38 -10.99
C LEU A 265 -8.93 20.34 -10.15
N GLU A 266 -10.15 20.65 -10.57
CA GLU A 266 -11.09 21.50 -9.83
C GLU A 266 -11.62 20.81 -8.57
N GLN A 267 -11.88 19.51 -8.64
CA GLN A 267 -12.45 18.74 -7.53
C GLN A 267 -11.41 18.08 -6.63
N ALA A 268 -10.20 17.82 -7.12
CA ALA A 268 -9.14 17.17 -6.37
C ALA A 268 -8.80 17.99 -5.11
N ARG A 269 -8.81 17.33 -3.95
CA ARG A 269 -8.43 17.98 -2.69
C ARG A 269 -6.92 18.25 -2.68
N PRO A 270 -6.46 19.28 -1.96
CA PRO A 270 -5.04 19.46 -1.71
C PRO A 270 -4.42 18.18 -1.12
N GLY A 271 -3.34 17.70 -1.74
CA GLY A 271 -2.68 16.44 -1.41
C GLY A 271 -3.16 15.22 -2.21
N THR A 272 -4.21 15.31 -3.04
CA THR A 272 -4.59 14.23 -3.97
C THR A 272 -3.45 13.97 -4.95
N ILE A 273 -3.13 12.70 -5.18
CA ILE A 273 -2.08 12.26 -6.08
C ILE A 273 -2.70 11.97 -7.44
N LEU A 274 -2.12 12.55 -8.49
CA LEU A 274 -2.54 12.33 -9.87
C LEU A 274 -1.45 11.53 -10.58
N ILE A 275 -1.83 10.43 -11.22
CA ILE A 275 -0.93 9.61 -12.04
C ILE A 275 -1.38 9.73 -13.48
N ALA A 276 -0.61 10.49 -14.29
CA ALA A 276 -0.92 10.81 -15.66
C ALA A 276 0.29 10.47 -16.57
N PRO A 277 0.46 9.19 -16.96
CA PRO A 277 1.66 8.73 -17.65
C PRO A 277 1.63 8.95 -19.17
N TYR A 278 1.30 10.17 -19.60
CA TYR A 278 1.33 10.57 -21.00
C TYR A 278 1.85 12.01 -21.15
N ALA A 279 2.48 12.30 -22.30
CA ALA A 279 3.22 13.54 -22.50
C ALA A 279 2.35 14.81 -22.55
N ALA A 280 1.06 14.67 -22.84
CA ALA A 280 0.15 15.77 -23.11
C ALA A 280 -0.70 16.22 -21.91
N PHE A 281 -0.39 15.77 -20.68
CA PHE A 281 -1.12 16.19 -19.49
C PHE A 281 -0.97 17.71 -19.30
N SER A 282 -2.07 18.45 -19.40
CA SER A 282 -2.06 19.91 -19.51
C SER A 282 -1.39 20.62 -18.34
N ALA A 283 -1.45 20.04 -17.14
CA ALA A 283 -0.84 20.61 -15.94
C ALA A 283 0.67 20.35 -15.80
N ALA A 284 1.30 19.64 -16.75
CA ALA A 284 2.73 19.36 -16.72
C ALA A 284 3.62 20.61 -16.83
N GLU A 285 3.09 21.72 -17.37
CA GLU A 285 3.81 22.98 -17.57
C GLU A 285 3.04 24.18 -16.99
N GLY A 286 3.32 24.54 -15.73
CA GLY A 286 2.98 25.85 -15.18
C GLY A 286 1.57 26.01 -14.59
N ASP A 287 0.78 24.94 -14.51
CA ASP A 287 -0.50 24.98 -13.78
C ASP A 287 -0.25 25.02 -12.26
N LEU A 288 -0.73 26.08 -11.61
CA LEU A 288 -0.57 26.28 -10.17
C LEU A 288 -1.48 25.37 -9.33
N ARG A 289 -2.43 24.66 -9.94
CA ARG A 289 -3.35 23.73 -9.27
C ARG A 289 -2.67 22.43 -8.85
N CYS A 290 -1.54 22.05 -9.44
CA CYS A 290 -0.79 20.86 -9.02
C CYS A 290 0.72 21.05 -9.20
N SER A 291 1.50 20.22 -8.50
CA SER A 291 2.96 20.21 -8.62
C SER A 291 3.44 18.80 -8.96
N ARG A 292 4.37 18.69 -9.91
CA ARG A 292 5.01 17.42 -10.24
C ARG A 292 5.92 16.97 -9.08
N ILE A 293 5.75 15.72 -8.62
CA ILE A 293 6.56 15.12 -7.55
C ILE A 293 7.52 14.05 -8.07
N ALA A 294 7.14 13.34 -9.13
CA ALA A 294 7.96 12.35 -9.84
C ALA A 294 7.54 12.32 -11.32
N PRO A 295 8.30 11.64 -12.22
CA PRO A 295 7.85 11.46 -13.60
C PRO A 295 6.42 10.90 -13.64
N SER A 296 5.52 11.58 -14.35
CA SER A 296 4.10 11.21 -14.49
C SER A 296 3.26 11.23 -13.21
N ILE A 297 3.79 11.75 -12.10
CA ILE A 297 3.07 11.84 -10.82
C ILE A 297 3.05 13.28 -10.34
N TYR A 298 1.86 13.76 -9.99
CA TYR A 298 1.59 15.12 -9.54
C TYR A 298 0.81 15.09 -8.23
N VAL A 299 0.87 16.20 -7.49
CA VAL A 299 0.10 16.39 -6.26
C VAL A 299 -0.71 17.68 -6.37
N ALA A 300 -2.03 17.56 -6.23
CA ALA A 300 -2.96 18.68 -6.30
C ALA A 300 -2.81 19.62 -5.10
N GLY A 301 -2.98 20.93 -5.32
CA GLY A 301 -3.06 21.96 -4.29
C GLY A 301 -1.81 22.19 -3.43
N LEU A 302 -0.65 21.62 -3.80
CA LEU A 302 0.61 21.85 -3.11
C LEU A 302 1.53 22.77 -3.92
N ALA A 303 2.17 23.71 -3.22
CA ALA A 303 3.22 24.52 -3.81
C ALA A 303 4.50 23.69 -4.07
N PRO A 304 5.36 24.07 -5.03
CA PRO A 304 6.58 23.32 -5.36
C PRO A 304 7.47 23.00 -4.15
N SER A 305 7.67 23.95 -3.24
CA SER A 305 8.49 23.76 -2.03
C SER A 305 7.88 22.78 -1.02
N GLN A 306 6.55 22.65 -0.97
CA GLN A 306 5.87 21.64 -0.17
C GLN A 306 5.99 20.26 -0.82
N THR A 307 5.89 20.22 -2.14
CA THR A 307 6.07 19.00 -2.95
C THR A 307 7.48 18.44 -2.85
N GLU A 308 8.52 19.29 -2.85
CA GLU A 308 9.91 18.88 -2.63
C GLU A 308 10.10 18.25 -1.24
N LYS A 309 9.55 18.86 -0.18
CA LYS A 309 9.59 18.30 1.18
C LYS A 309 8.85 16.97 1.26
N LEU A 310 7.71 16.85 0.58
CA LEU A 310 6.94 15.62 0.50
C LEU A 310 7.72 14.54 -0.26
N CYS A 311 8.37 14.89 -1.36
CA CYS A 311 9.22 13.99 -2.14
C CYS A 311 10.35 13.44 -1.27
N ALA A 312 11.12 14.32 -0.61
CA ALA A 312 12.20 13.93 0.29
C ALA A 312 11.71 13.01 1.41
N ARG A 313 10.52 13.25 1.96
CA ARG A 313 9.92 12.35 2.97
C ARG A 313 9.52 11.00 2.36
N ALA A 314 8.91 10.99 1.18
CA ALA A 314 8.47 9.78 0.50
C ALA A 314 9.64 8.91 0.03
N GLU A 315 10.78 9.51 -0.33
CA GLU A 315 12.00 8.76 -0.64
C GLU A 315 12.58 8.01 0.57
N MET A 316 12.28 8.46 1.79
CA MET A 316 12.68 7.78 3.04
C MET A 316 11.66 6.73 3.52
N ILE A 317 10.51 6.60 2.85
CA ILE A 317 9.54 5.53 3.10
C ILE A 317 10.08 4.24 2.49
N GLY A 318 9.95 3.13 3.23
CA GLY A 318 10.33 1.79 2.80
C GLY A 318 9.65 1.36 1.51
N THR A 319 10.24 0.37 0.87
CA THR A 319 9.84 -0.12 -0.46
C THR A 319 9.22 -1.51 -0.40
N ASP A 320 8.82 -1.97 0.78
CA ASP A 320 8.23 -3.29 0.93
C ASP A 320 6.79 -3.24 0.37
N ALA A 321 6.42 -4.23 -0.44
CA ALA A 321 5.05 -4.34 -0.94
C ALA A 321 4.09 -4.55 0.25
N PRO A 322 2.90 -3.92 0.24
CA PRO A 322 1.95 -4.09 1.34
C PRO A 322 1.50 -5.55 1.44
N GLU A 323 1.54 -6.10 2.64
CA GLU A 323 0.96 -7.41 2.90
C GLU A 323 -0.52 -7.26 3.27
N HIS A 324 -1.39 -7.95 2.53
CA HIS A 324 -2.80 -8.11 2.91
C HIS A 324 -2.88 -9.04 4.10
N SER A 325 -3.64 -8.64 5.13
CA SER A 325 -3.68 -9.25 6.47
C SER A 325 -3.50 -10.77 6.45
N ASN A 326 -2.30 -11.22 6.78
CA ASN A 326 -2.02 -12.63 6.99
C ASN A 326 -2.64 -13.11 8.31
N SER A 327 -2.87 -14.42 8.41
CA SER A 327 -3.21 -15.16 9.64
C SER A 327 -2.22 -14.97 10.82
N PHE A 328 -1.16 -14.17 10.64
CA PHE A 328 -0.18 -13.73 11.64
C PHE A 328 -0.59 -12.51 12.45
N ASP A 329 -1.63 -11.79 12.03
CA ASP A 329 -2.43 -10.97 12.93
C ASP A 329 -2.89 -11.84 14.12
N ALA A 330 -3.41 -11.36 15.25
CA ALA A 330 -3.61 -12.18 16.48
C ALA A 330 -2.31 -12.74 17.12
N ALA A 331 -1.37 -13.34 16.37
CA ALA A 331 -0.11 -13.86 16.89
C ALA A 331 0.86 -12.73 17.29
N LEU A 332 0.75 -11.53 16.71
CA LEU A 332 1.66 -10.41 16.99
C LEU A 332 1.69 -9.99 18.48
N GLY A 333 0.57 -10.06 19.20
CA GLY A 333 0.49 -9.66 20.61
C GLY A 333 1.11 -8.27 20.86
N TYR A 334 2.10 -8.20 21.76
CA TYR A 334 2.80 -6.95 22.09
C TYR A 334 3.57 -6.33 20.91
N TRP A 335 3.86 -7.07 19.83
CA TRP A 335 4.51 -6.51 18.64
C TRP A 335 3.57 -5.70 17.75
N ARG A 336 2.25 -5.84 17.92
CA ARG A 336 1.23 -5.19 17.10
C ARG A 336 1.50 -3.70 16.84
N PRO A 337 1.75 -2.86 17.86
CA PRO A 337 1.94 -1.43 17.64
C PRO A 337 3.16 -1.12 16.77
N VAL A 338 4.24 -1.89 16.94
CA VAL A 338 5.49 -1.72 16.19
C VAL A 338 5.29 -2.08 14.72
N VAL A 339 4.61 -3.20 14.45
CA VAL A 339 4.30 -3.63 13.08
C VAL A 339 3.39 -2.62 12.39
N ASP A 340 2.35 -2.12 13.08
CA ASP A 340 1.42 -1.15 12.49
C ASP A 340 2.09 0.21 12.25
N ALA A 341 3.00 0.65 13.13
CA ALA A 341 3.84 1.82 12.87
C ALA A 341 4.82 1.60 11.70
N SER A 342 5.40 0.41 11.58
CA SER A 342 6.34 0.06 10.52
C SER A 342 5.67 0.00 9.14
N ARG A 343 4.45 -0.55 9.07
CA ARG A 343 3.63 -0.57 7.86
C ARG A 343 3.32 0.84 7.36
N ARG A 344 3.04 1.77 8.28
CA ARG A 344 2.85 3.21 7.95
C ARG A 344 4.13 3.89 7.44
N ASN A 345 5.29 3.25 7.59
CA ASN A 345 6.57 3.68 7.04
C ASN A 345 7.00 2.87 5.81
N GLY A 346 6.16 1.98 5.26
CA GLY A 346 6.49 1.18 4.07
C GLY A 346 7.36 -0.04 4.35
N TYR A 347 7.31 -0.58 5.58
CA TYR A 347 8.03 -1.79 5.97
C TYR A 347 7.06 -2.89 6.38
N THR A 348 7.32 -4.11 5.92
CA THR A 348 6.56 -5.30 6.28
C THR A 348 7.40 -6.29 7.08
N LEU A 349 6.71 -7.13 7.87
CA LEU A 349 7.35 -8.07 8.81
C LEU A 349 7.77 -9.34 8.10
#